data_AF-A0A0G1IG13-F1
#
_entry.id   AF-A0A0G1IG13-F1
#
_cell.length_a   1.000
_cell.length_b   1.000
_cell.length_c   1.000
_cell.angle_alpha   90.00
_cell.angle_beta   90.00
_cell.angle_gamma   90.00
#
_symmetry.space_group_name_H-M   'P 1'
#
loop_
_entity.id
_entity.type
_entity.pdbx_description
1 polymer ?
#
loop_
_entity_poly.entity_id
_entity_poly.type
_entity_poly.pdbx_seq_one_letter_code
_entity_poly.pdbx_strand_id
1 'polypeptide(L)'
;METQVSIVTVSATFRRSKLFFSDLYADTQTTIDDESSDVVFSRAHYSMALAIAIQAWMKKKYEISFHRDRASHLVFPEAIPSEAWFVDPTNYVPSSQWKKIAFTEFLGKLIARTPILKTIKDEIDKRGRKELPIRSAIIPPLLHLFAHVHRPIISLHNETGNVLAGVGKKVLQVITDPYVRNEYLDYAHLSTMRFAVFDEKTKTDTIERAKLLNKKLDPDRVIVTGPPIDPRIVACASHKNPLGHTQRPLRICVTTGGLGTNKQEISQALHELMDFLRMRPHPVQLVMYAGTHRDFTKMVIQIAHEEHIPIENHQNTDAKLRLLFSDHIVDANELLIKYAFPWADCFITKPSGDMAYDAVASGASVLFLNSWGVWEDHVRDVFEQKEIGRVAELSEIKKQIEALLIPVDGESWFSSAMRRAQEIDPLFLRGAERILQEARNWAEEK
;
A
#
# COMPACT_ATOMS: atom_id res chain seq x y z
N MET A 1 19.44 21.36 3.14
CA MET A 1 18.04 21.81 3.27
C MET A 1 17.54 21.33 4.63
N GLU A 2 17.03 22.20 5.50
CA GLU A 2 16.47 21.77 6.79
C GLU A 2 15.00 21.39 6.60
N THR A 3 14.69 20.09 6.71
CA THR A 3 13.32 19.57 6.75
C THR A 3 12.90 19.36 8.21
N GLN A 4 11.62 19.59 8.55
CA GLN A 4 11.11 19.25 9.87
C GLN A 4 11.04 17.74 10.08
N VAL A 5 10.67 16.99 9.05
CA VAL A 5 10.46 15.53 9.11
C VAL A 5 11.16 14.84 7.95
N SER A 6 11.94 13.82 8.26
CA SER A 6 12.60 12.99 7.23
C SER A 6 11.99 11.60 7.21
N ILE A 7 11.56 11.16 6.04
CA ILE A 7 10.86 9.89 5.81
C ILE A 7 11.68 9.07 4.82
N VAL A 8 11.98 7.82 5.17
CA VAL A 8 12.75 6.90 4.34
C VAL A 8 12.04 5.56 4.18
N THR A 9 12.19 4.98 3.00
CA THR A 9 11.69 3.63 2.70
C THR A 9 12.57 2.93 1.69
N VAL A 10 12.32 1.63 1.46
CA VAL A 10 12.78 0.90 0.27
C VAL A 10 11.55 0.25 -0.35
N SER A 11 11.16 0.77 -1.51
CA SER A 11 9.85 0.52 -2.08
C SER A 11 9.90 0.38 -3.60
N ALA A 12 10.54 1.33 -4.29
CA ALA A 12 10.61 1.33 -5.74
C ALA A 12 11.60 2.39 -6.25
N THR A 13 11.92 2.27 -7.52
CA THR A 13 12.52 3.36 -8.28
C THR A 13 11.43 4.32 -8.75
N PHE A 14 11.76 5.59 -8.94
CA PHE A 14 10.90 6.69 -9.38
C PHE A 14 11.52 7.35 -10.61
N ARG A 15 11.78 6.56 -11.66
CA ARG A 15 12.66 6.92 -12.78
C ARG A 15 12.14 8.11 -13.60
N ARG A 16 10.83 8.21 -13.74
CA ARG A 16 10.14 9.28 -14.48
C ARG A 16 9.73 10.46 -13.60
N SER A 17 9.76 10.31 -12.27
CA SER A 17 9.17 11.27 -11.33
C SER A 17 10.05 12.51 -11.09
N LYS A 18 10.75 13.00 -12.12
CA LYS A 18 11.43 14.30 -12.14
C LYS A 18 10.46 15.44 -11.82
N LEU A 19 9.17 15.30 -12.12
CA LEU A 19 8.14 16.32 -11.93
C LEU A 19 7.56 16.43 -10.50
N PHE A 20 7.62 15.37 -9.69
CA PHE A 20 7.09 15.43 -8.31
C PHE A 20 8.12 15.87 -7.28
N PHE A 21 9.39 15.75 -7.62
CA PHE A 21 10.48 16.00 -6.69
C PHE A 21 11.59 16.89 -7.27
N SER A 22 11.41 17.59 -8.40
CA SER A 22 12.46 18.37 -9.07
C SER A 22 13.25 19.30 -8.14
N ASP A 23 12.58 19.91 -7.16
CA ASP A 23 13.18 20.90 -6.27
C ASP A 23 13.99 20.28 -5.11
N LEU A 24 13.87 18.96 -4.93
CA LEU A 24 14.61 18.18 -3.95
C LEU A 24 15.82 17.45 -4.56
N TYR A 25 15.88 17.31 -5.88
CA TYR A 25 16.76 16.36 -6.58
C TYR A 25 17.68 17.05 -7.60
N ALA A 26 17.94 18.36 -7.42
CA ALA A 26 18.60 19.21 -8.41
C ALA A 26 20.06 18.85 -8.76
N ASP A 27 20.67 17.81 -8.19
CA ASP A 27 22.12 17.57 -8.32
C ASP A 27 22.53 16.14 -8.74
N THR A 28 21.60 15.29 -9.19
CA THR A 28 21.98 13.99 -9.77
C THR A 28 21.79 14.01 -11.29
N GLN A 29 22.90 14.18 -12.02
CA GLN A 29 23.01 13.94 -13.47
C GLN A 29 22.86 12.45 -13.81
N THR A 30 21.79 11.81 -13.38
CA THR A 30 21.41 10.50 -13.92
C THR A 30 20.53 10.74 -15.14
N THR A 31 21.13 10.61 -16.32
CA THR A 31 20.41 10.38 -17.57
C THR A 31 19.69 9.04 -17.47
N ILE A 32 18.59 9.01 -16.73
CA ILE A 32 17.68 7.86 -16.70
C ILE A 32 16.83 7.97 -17.97
N ASP A 33 16.91 6.94 -18.80
CA ASP A 33 16.04 6.75 -19.96
C ASP A 33 14.57 6.88 -19.53
N ASP A 34 13.88 7.89 -20.05
CA ASP A 34 12.49 8.24 -19.74
C ASP A 34 11.50 7.13 -20.17
N GLU A 35 11.97 6.16 -20.97
CA GLU A 35 11.20 5.01 -21.46
C GLU A 35 11.25 3.78 -20.52
N SER A 36 12.06 3.80 -19.46
CA SER A 36 12.24 2.61 -18.60
C SER A 36 11.20 2.54 -17.46
N SER A 37 10.57 1.37 -17.30
CA SER A 37 9.61 1.11 -16.21
C SER A 37 10.27 1.15 -14.84
N ASP A 38 9.50 1.51 -13.81
CA ASP A 38 9.97 1.46 -12.44
C ASP A 38 10.20 0.01 -11.97
N VAL A 39 11.27 -0.19 -11.20
CA VAL A 39 11.50 -1.41 -10.42
C VAL A 39 10.75 -1.26 -9.10
N VAL A 40 9.79 -2.15 -8.82
CA VAL A 40 8.92 -2.08 -7.63
C VAL A 40 9.18 -3.26 -6.71
N PHE A 41 9.67 -2.96 -5.51
CA PHE A 41 9.88 -3.94 -4.43
C PHE A 41 8.66 -4.10 -3.53
N SER A 42 7.99 -2.99 -3.21
CA SER A 42 6.83 -2.96 -2.33
C SER A 42 5.99 -1.71 -2.55
N ARG A 43 4.80 -1.86 -3.15
CA ARG A 43 3.81 -0.78 -3.22
C ARG A 43 3.38 -0.33 -1.83
N ALA A 44 3.23 -1.27 -0.89
CA ALA A 44 2.80 -0.97 0.47
C ALA A 44 3.74 0.03 1.15
N HIS A 45 5.05 -0.23 1.08
CA HIS A 45 6.04 0.67 1.66
C HIS A 45 6.05 2.05 0.97
N TYR A 46 5.79 2.10 -0.34
CA TYR A 46 5.67 3.36 -1.08
C TYR A 46 4.45 4.15 -0.62
N SER A 47 3.25 3.56 -0.68
CA SER A 47 2.00 4.26 -0.40
C SER A 47 1.91 4.72 1.06
N MET A 48 2.39 3.90 1.99
CA MET A 48 2.45 4.25 3.41
C MET A 48 3.44 5.41 3.69
N ALA A 49 4.58 5.43 3.02
CA ALA A 49 5.56 6.50 3.19
C ALA A 49 5.04 7.81 2.60
N LEU A 50 4.42 7.72 1.42
CA LEU A 50 3.75 8.84 0.78
C LEU A 50 2.60 9.37 1.63
N ALA A 51 1.80 8.51 2.26
CA ALA A 51 0.71 8.93 3.15
C ALA A 51 1.19 9.85 4.28
N ILE A 52 2.32 9.53 4.92
CA ILE A 52 2.92 10.37 5.97
C ILE A 52 3.44 11.69 5.38
N ALA A 53 4.04 11.66 4.19
CA ALA A 53 4.51 12.86 3.50
C ALA A 53 3.34 13.79 3.13
N ILE A 54 2.28 13.25 2.53
CA ILE A 54 1.04 13.97 2.20
C ILE A 54 0.44 14.57 3.48
N GLN A 55 0.38 13.81 4.57
CA GLN A 55 -0.12 14.31 5.85
C GLN A 55 0.70 15.49 6.39
N ALA A 56 2.02 15.50 6.15
CA ALA A 56 2.87 16.62 6.52
C ALA A 56 2.72 17.83 5.60
N TRP A 57 2.52 17.61 4.29
CA TRP A 57 2.33 18.68 3.29
C TRP A 57 0.93 19.29 3.31
N MET A 58 -0.06 18.54 3.80
CA MET A 58 -1.39 19.06 4.07
C MET A 58 -1.34 20.07 5.21
N LYS A 59 -1.07 21.35 4.90
CA LYS A 59 -1.38 22.46 5.81
C LYS A 59 -2.84 22.34 6.26
N LYS A 60 -3.18 22.83 7.46
CA LYS A 60 -4.53 22.88 8.08
C LYS A 60 -5.70 23.37 7.17
N LYS A 61 -5.44 23.78 5.92
CA LYS A 61 -6.36 24.47 5.01
C LYS A 61 -6.65 23.72 3.69
N TYR A 62 -6.16 22.51 3.49
CA TYR A 62 -6.62 21.71 2.34
C TYR A 62 -7.99 21.11 2.64
N GLU A 63 -9.05 21.83 2.28
CA GLU A 63 -10.38 21.22 2.12
C GLU A 63 -10.31 20.26 0.93
N ILE A 64 -10.46 18.97 1.21
CA ILE A 64 -10.62 17.97 0.15
C ILE A 64 -12.05 18.11 -0.37
N SER A 65 -12.25 18.94 -1.40
CA SER A 65 -13.57 19.14 -2.01
C SER A 65 -13.86 18.06 -3.05
N PHE A 66 -14.84 17.19 -2.80
CA PHE A 66 -15.37 16.27 -3.80
C PHE A 66 -16.59 16.88 -4.48
N HIS A 67 -16.50 17.11 -5.80
CA HIS A 67 -17.65 17.48 -6.61
C HIS A 67 -18.32 16.21 -7.18
N ARG A 68 -19.64 16.08 -7.00
CA ARG A 68 -20.43 14.89 -7.38
C ARG A 68 -20.44 14.59 -8.89
N ASP A 69 -20.21 15.58 -9.74
CA ASP A 69 -20.49 15.47 -11.18
C ASP A 69 -19.24 15.41 -12.09
N ARG A 70 -18.04 15.46 -11.50
CA ARG A 70 -16.77 15.27 -12.22
C ARG A 70 -15.82 14.56 -11.27
N ALA A 71 -15.17 13.48 -11.73
CA ALA A 71 -14.13 12.78 -10.98
C ALA A 71 -13.31 13.80 -10.18
N SER A 72 -13.45 13.73 -8.86
CA SER A 72 -13.03 14.78 -7.92
C SER A 72 -11.64 15.29 -8.27
N HIS A 73 -11.48 16.60 -8.32
CA HIS A 73 -10.17 17.21 -8.26
C HIS A 73 -9.66 17.02 -6.83
N LEU A 74 -9.18 15.81 -6.50
CA LEU A 74 -8.28 15.60 -5.37
C LEU A 74 -7.05 16.48 -5.67
N VAL A 75 -7.02 17.66 -5.06
CA VAL A 75 -5.90 18.59 -5.23
C VAL A 75 -4.71 17.98 -4.52
N PHE A 76 -3.65 17.75 -5.28
CA PHE A 76 -2.37 17.34 -4.73
C PHE A 76 -1.84 18.48 -3.86
N PRO A 77 -1.53 18.24 -2.57
CA PRO A 77 -0.70 19.19 -1.88
C PRO A 77 0.64 19.23 -2.60
N GLU A 78 1.07 20.43 -2.98
CA GLU A 78 2.41 20.65 -3.49
C GLU A 78 3.41 20.15 -2.44
N ALA A 79 4.44 19.40 -2.87
CA ALA A 79 5.45 18.93 -1.94
C ALA A 79 6.12 20.13 -1.28
N ILE A 80 6.22 20.13 0.05
CA ILE A 80 6.84 21.21 0.81
C ILE A 80 8.09 20.65 1.50
N PRO A 81 9.28 20.74 0.86
CA PRO A 81 10.53 20.18 1.39
C PRO A 81 10.90 20.60 2.81
N SER A 82 10.54 21.82 3.20
CA SER A 82 10.81 22.33 4.54
C SER A 82 9.95 21.63 5.61
N GLU A 83 8.79 21.08 5.24
CA GLU A 83 7.89 20.37 6.17
C GLU A 83 8.23 18.89 6.26
N ALA A 84 8.33 18.23 5.11
CA ALA A 84 8.70 16.83 5.07
C ALA A 84 9.44 16.49 3.78
N TRP A 85 10.39 15.57 3.91
CA TRP A 85 11.10 14.99 2.79
C TRP A 85 10.92 13.48 2.80
N PHE A 86 10.42 12.94 1.69
CA PHE A 86 10.29 11.50 1.47
C PHE A 86 11.36 11.04 0.47
N VAL A 87 12.16 10.04 0.86
CA VAL A 87 13.26 9.54 0.05
C VAL A 87 13.29 8.01 0.02
N ASP A 88 13.61 7.46 -1.15
CA ASP A 88 13.96 6.06 -1.33
C ASP A 88 15.39 5.98 -1.91
N PRO A 89 16.36 5.41 -1.16
CA PRO A 89 17.78 5.41 -1.53
C PRO A 89 18.05 4.60 -2.80
N THR A 90 17.12 3.73 -3.25
CA THR A 90 17.26 3.01 -4.52
C THR A 90 17.33 3.95 -5.73
N ASN A 91 16.82 5.18 -5.59
CA ASN A 91 16.85 6.22 -6.62
C ASN A 91 18.18 6.95 -6.75
N TYR A 92 19.11 6.71 -5.83
CA TYR A 92 20.43 7.35 -5.78
C TYR A 92 21.56 6.34 -6.00
N VAL A 93 21.20 5.12 -6.41
CA VAL A 93 22.17 4.08 -6.73
C VAL A 93 22.84 4.41 -8.08
N PRO A 94 24.18 4.33 -8.17
CA PRO A 94 24.89 4.63 -9.40
C PRO A 94 24.50 3.68 -10.54
N SER A 95 24.61 4.17 -11.77
CA SER A 95 24.14 3.43 -12.95
C SER A 95 24.74 2.03 -13.11
N SER A 96 25.98 1.86 -12.67
CA SER A 96 26.71 0.59 -12.66
C SER A 96 26.08 -0.49 -11.79
N GLN A 97 25.25 -0.12 -10.81
CA GLN A 97 24.61 -1.06 -9.88
C GLN A 97 23.14 -1.34 -10.22
N TRP A 98 22.57 -0.72 -11.26
CA TRP A 98 21.17 -0.93 -11.67
C TRP A 98 20.84 -2.38 -12.00
N LYS A 99 21.78 -3.11 -12.61
CA LYS A 99 21.59 -4.53 -12.91
C LYS A 99 21.30 -5.34 -11.65
N LYS A 100 21.88 -4.99 -10.50
CA LYS A 100 21.63 -5.64 -9.21
C LYS A 100 20.21 -5.35 -8.68
N ILE A 101 19.74 -4.12 -8.85
CA ILE A 101 18.39 -3.71 -8.44
C ILE A 101 17.34 -4.46 -9.26
N ALA A 102 17.46 -4.41 -10.59
CA ALA A 102 16.54 -5.11 -11.49
C ALA A 102 16.55 -6.63 -11.28
N PHE A 103 17.74 -7.22 -11.07
CA PHE A 103 17.86 -8.64 -10.76
C PHE A 103 17.18 -9.04 -9.45
N THR A 104 17.29 -8.19 -8.41
CA THR A 104 16.64 -8.44 -7.11
C THR A 104 15.12 -8.45 -7.25
N GLU A 105 14.54 -7.51 -7.99
CA GLU A 105 13.11 -7.47 -8.28
C GLU A 105 12.67 -8.70 -9.09
N PHE A 106 13.42 -9.04 -10.14
CA PHE A 106 13.14 -10.22 -10.96
C PHE A 106 13.11 -11.49 -10.12
N LEU A 107 14.12 -11.72 -9.27
CA LEU A 107 14.15 -12.84 -8.35
C LEU A 107 12.98 -12.79 -7.35
N GLY A 108 12.66 -11.62 -6.79
CA GLY A 108 11.54 -11.44 -5.89
C GLY A 108 10.21 -11.86 -6.52
N LYS A 109 9.94 -11.40 -7.75
CA LYS A 109 8.75 -11.78 -8.54
C LYS A 109 8.74 -13.26 -8.89
N LEU A 110 9.88 -13.81 -9.32
CA LEU A 110 9.98 -15.22 -9.71
C LEU A 110 9.72 -16.17 -8.52
N ILE A 111 10.35 -15.89 -7.39
CA ILE A 111 10.16 -16.64 -6.14
C ILE A 111 8.71 -16.53 -5.67
N ALA A 112 8.14 -15.32 -5.69
CA ALA A 112 6.76 -15.09 -5.27
C ALA A 112 5.71 -15.67 -6.23
N ARG A 113 6.08 -16.05 -7.45
CA ARG A 113 5.12 -16.58 -8.44
C ARG A 113 5.27 -18.08 -8.69
N THR A 114 6.25 -18.72 -8.07
CA THR A 114 6.53 -20.15 -8.26
C THR A 114 6.39 -20.88 -6.92
N PRO A 115 5.35 -21.72 -6.71
CA PRO A 115 5.11 -22.40 -5.44
C PRO A 115 6.30 -23.23 -4.92
N ILE A 116 7.04 -23.90 -5.82
CA ILE A 116 8.26 -24.66 -5.48
C ILE A 116 9.37 -23.74 -4.95
N LEU A 117 9.50 -22.53 -5.50
CA LEU A 117 10.49 -21.55 -5.04
C LEU A 117 10.07 -20.89 -3.71
N LYS A 118 8.78 -20.86 -3.39
CA LYS A 118 8.29 -20.45 -2.06
C LYS A 118 8.80 -21.38 -0.97
N THR A 119 8.76 -22.69 -1.18
CA THR A 119 9.30 -23.69 -0.22
C THR A 119 10.81 -23.54 -0.03
N ILE A 120 11.55 -23.27 -1.10
CA ILE A 120 13.00 -23.00 -1.04
C ILE A 120 13.27 -21.66 -0.34
N LYS A 121 12.46 -20.63 -0.61
CA LYS A 121 12.53 -19.32 0.07
C LYS A 121 12.26 -19.46 1.57
N ASP A 122 11.26 -20.24 1.98
CA ASP A 122 10.95 -20.43 3.39
C ASP A 122 12.10 -21.14 4.13
N GLU A 123 12.87 -21.99 3.44
CA GLU A 123 14.10 -22.61 3.97
C GLU A 123 15.32 -21.67 3.95
N ILE A 124 15.43 -20.77 2.97
CA ILE A 124 16.49 -19.73 2.92
C ILE A 124 16.22 -18.63 3.95
N ASP A 125 14.95 -18.25 4.15
CA ASP A 125 14.51 -17.30 5.17
C ASP A 125 14.85 -17.79 6.58
N LYS A 126 14.83 -19.10 6.83
CA LYS A 126 15.35 -19.73 8.06
C LYS A 126 16.88 -19.66 8.19
N ARG A 127 17.62 -19.56 7.09
CA ARG A 127 19.10 -19.55 7.05
C ARG A 127 19.74 -18.15 6.96
N GLY A 128 18.93 -17.09 6.95
CA GLY A 128 19.36 -15.71 7.15
C GLY A 128 19.51 -14.90 5.85
N ARG A 129 18.66 -13.89 5.68
CA ARG A 129 18.60 -12.94 4.55
C ARG A 129 19.78 -11.96 4.43
N LYS A 130 20.94 -12.25 5.04
CA LYS A 130 21.96 -11.21 5.32
C LYS A 130 22.69 -10.64 4.10
N GLU A 131 22.54 -11.21 2.90
CA GLU A 131 23.31 -10.82 1.71
C GLU A 131 22.46 -10.62 0.44
N LEU A 132 21.31 -9.94 0.53
CA LEU A 132 20.64 -9.51 -0.69
C LEU A 132 21.46 -8.39 -1.38
N PRO A 133 21.78 -8.51 -2.69
CA PRO A 133 22.61 -7.54 -3.42
C PRO A 133 22.14 -6.08 -3.30
N ILE A 134 20.83 -5.87 -3.17
CA ILE A 134 20.20 -4.55 -3.00
C ILE A 134 20.74 -3.80 -1.77
N ARG A 135 21.01 -4.51 -0.67
CA ARG A 135 21.48 -3.92 0.59
C ARG A 135 22.78 -3.13 0.39
N SER A 136 23.76 -3.77 -0.24
CA SER A 136 25.05 -3.13 -0.55
C SER A 136 24.93 -1.93 -1.48
N ALA A 137 23.88 -1.90 -2.32
CA ALA A 137 23.64 -0.82 -3.25
C ALA A 137 23.00 0.40 -2.58
N ILE A 138 22.08 0.19 -1.63
CA ILE A 138 21.34 1.28 -0.98
C ILE A 138 22.07 1.90 0.21
N ILE A 139 23.01 1.20 0.85
CA ILE A 139 23.69 1.71 2.05
C ILE A 139 24.47 3.02 1.78
N PRO A 140 25.34 3.12 0.75
CA PRO A 140 26.08 4.36 0.50
C PRO A 140 25.17 5.59 0.27
N PRO A 141 24.15 5.55 -0.61
CA PRO A 141 23.27 6.70 -0.76
C PRO A 141 22.44 6.99 0.49
N LEU A 142 21.98 5.96 1.21
CA LEU A 142 21.25 6.14 2.47
C LEU A 142 22.10 6.90 3.51
N LEU A 143 23.34 6.47 3.74
CA LEU A 143 24.20 7.14 4.71
C LEU A 143 24.59 8.56 4.28
N HIS A 144 24.76 8.78 2.97
CA HIS A 144 25.02 10.11 2.43
C HIS A 144 23.85 11.08 2.66
N LEU A 145 22.63 10.66 2.28
CA LEU A 145 21.41 11.48 2.40
C LEU A 145 21.12 11.88 3.86
N PHE A 146 21.41 10.99 4.81
CA PHE A 146 21.10 11.20 6.23
C PHE A 146 22.31 11.62 7.07
N ALA A 147 23.47 11.90 6.46
CA ALA A 147 24.70 12.24 7.18
C ALA A 147 24.48 13.39 8.18
N HIS A 148 23.80 14.45 7.74
CA HIS A 148 23.57 15.68 8.51
C HIS A 148 22.17 15.77 9.15
N VAL A 149 21.38 14.70 9.10
CA VAL A 149 20.07 14.64 9.77
C VAL A 149 20.26 14.24 11.22
N HIS A 150 19.87 15.13 12.15
CA HIS A 150 19.97 14.91 13.60
C HIS A 150 18.61 14.69 14.29
N ARG A 151 17.52 15.04 13.61
CA ARG A 151 16.14 14.81 14.08
C ARG A 151 15.76 13.34 13.87
N PRO A 152 14.70 12.83 14.55
CA PRO A 152 14.18 11.50 14.30
C PRO A 152 13.84 11.27 12.82
N ILE A 153 14.24 10.12 12.30
CA ILE A 153 13.98 9.68 10.92
C ILE A 153 12.86 8.64 10.97
N ILE A 154 11.78 8.85 10.22
CA ILE A 154 10.71 7.88 10.07
C ILE A 154 11.13 6.85 9.03
N SER A 155 11.22 5.58 9.41
CA SER A 155 11.60 4.49 8.50
C SER A 155 10.44 3.52 8.31
N LEU A 156 10.07 3.23 7.07
CA LEU A 156 9.01 2.28 6.71
C LEU A 156 9.55 0.94 6.20
N HIS A 157 10.86 0.75 6.23
CA HIS A 157 11.51 -0.50 5.87
C HIS A 157 12.52 -0.89 6.95
N ASN A 158 12.52 -2.15 7.36
CA ASN A 158 13.43 -2.66 8.40
C ASN A 158 14.91 -2.41 8.07
N GLU A 159 15.31 -2.65 6.81
CA GLU A 159 16.70 -2.48 6.37
C GLU A 159 17.21 -1.03 6.53
N THR A 160 16.45 -0.03 6.08
CA THR A 160 16.86 1.38 6.23
C THR A 160 16.91 1.79 7.69
N GLY A 161 15.94 1.37 8.49
CA GLY A 161 15.91 1.67 9.91
C GLY A 161 17.09 1.05 10.65
N ASN A 162 17.41 -0.22 10.36
CA ASN A 162 18.53 -0.93 10.96
C ASN A 162 19.88 -0.30 10.58
N VAL A 163 20.09 0.07 9.32
CA VAL A 163 21.32 0.74 8.88
C VAL A 163 21.49 2.09 9.57
N LEU A 164 20.44 2.91 9.62
CA LEU A 164 20.48 4.24 10.24
C LEU A 164 20.67 4.15 11.77
N ALA A 165 19.98 3.22 12.43
CA ALA A 165 20.16 2.95 13.85
C ALA A 165 21.57 2.47 14.18
N GLY A 166 22.13 1.60 13.33
CA GLY A 166 23.50 1.09 13.47
C GLY A 166 24.60 2.15 13.41
N VAL A 167 24.33 3.29 12.77
CA VAL A 167 25.23 4.46 12.75
C VAL A 167 24.83 5.55 13.76
N GLY A 168 23.96 5.22 14.71
CA GLY A 168 23.60 6.08 15.84
C GLY A 168 22.52 7.13 15.55
N LYS A 169 21.77 7.03 14.44
CA LYS A 169 20.65 7.94 14.18
C LYS A 169 19.45 7.63 15.08
N LYS A 170 18.64 8.67 15.37
CA LYS A 170 17.31 8.52 15.95
C LYS A 170 16.35 8.02 14.87
N VAL A 171 15.71 6.88 15.08
CA VAL A 171 14.84 6.24 14.09
C VAL A 171 13.49 5.88 14.74
N LEU A 172 12.42 6.41 14.16
CA LEU A 172 11.05 5.94 14.40
C LEU A 172 10.74 4.87 13.35
N GLN A 173 10.87 3.60 13.73
CA GLN A 173 10.64 2.46 12.87
C GLN A 173 9.15 2.13 12.83
N VAL A 174 8.52 2.33 11.68
CA VAL A 174 7.14 1.89 11.44
C VAL A 174 7.17 0.40 11.14
N ILE A 175 6.39 -0.39 11.89
CA ILE A 175 6.11 -1.79 11.55
C ILE A 175 4.91 -1.79 10.63
N THR A 176 5.17 -1.95 9.33
CA THR A 176 4.20 -1.76 8.23
C THR A 176 3.23 -2.94 8.02
N ASP A 177 3.12 -3.84 9.00
CA ASP A 177 2.33 -5.05 8.91
C ASP A 177 1.93 -5.52 10.34
N PRO A 178 0.73 -6.10 10.55
CA PRO A 178 0.38 -6.69 11.85
C PRO A 178 1.28 -7.86 12.26
N TYR A 179 2.08 -8.42 11.35
CA TYR A 179 3.11 -9.42 11.64
C TYR A 179 4.49 -8.79 11.86
N VAL A 180 4.99 -8.93 13.08
CA VAL A 180 6.31 -8.41 13.48
C VAL A 180 7.42 -9.34 13.00
N ARG A 181 8.12 -8.94 11.94
CA ARG A 181 9.33 -9.62 11.45
C ARG A 181 10.50 -9.47 12.44
N ASN A 182 11.32 -10.51 12.57
CA ASN A 182 12.42 -10.55 13.53
C ASN A 182 13.45 -9.42 13.32
N GLU A 183 13.66 -9.04 12.06
CA GLU A 183 14.62 -8.04 11.63
C GLU A 183 14.28 -6.63 12.12
N TYR A 184 12.99 -6.31 12.35
CA TYR A 184 12.61 -5.03 12.96
C TYR A 184 13.25 -4.86 14.35
N LEU A 185 13.56 -5.95 15.02
CA LEU A 185 14.02 -5.93 16.41
C LEU A 185 15.55 -5.92 16.53
N ASP A 186 16.32 -6.00 15.44
CA ASP A 186 17.79 -6.12 15.48
C ASP A 186 18.46 -5.03 16.33
N TYR A 187 17.91 -3.82 16.30
CA TYR A 187 18.40 -2.67 17.07
C TYR A 187 17.44 -2.18 18.16
N ALA A 188 16.46 -3.01 18.55
CA ALA A 188 15.44 -2.65 19.55
C ALA A 188 16.01 -2.21 20.92
N HIS A 189 17.22 -2.64 21.24
CA HIS A 189 17.91 -2.31 22.50
C HIS A 189 18.45 -0.88 22.54
N LEU A 190 18.63 -0.20 21.41
CA LEU A 190 19.15 1.16 21.35
C LEU A 190 18.09 2.16 21.79
N SER A 191 18.44 3.12 22.66
CA SER A 191 17.54 4.21 23.07
C SER A 191 17.17 5.16 21.93
N THR A 192 17.95 5.16 20.84
CA THR A 192 17.69 5.92 19.61
C THR A 192 16.68 5.23 18.68
N MET A 193 16.00 4.16 19.12
CA MET A 193 14.94 3.48 18.37
C MET A 193 13.59 3.65 19.05
N ARG A 194 12.55 4.01 18.29
CA ARG A 194 11.15 3.87 18.68
C ARG A 194 10.40 3.08 17.61
N PHE A 195 9.31 2.45 17.99
CA PHE A 195 8.49 1.64 17.10
C PHE A 195 7.08 2.20 17.02
N ALA A 196 6.60 2.45 15.81
CA ALA A 196 5.20 2.77 15.53
C ALA A 196 4.51 1.52 15.00
N VAL A 197 3.40 1.13 15.61
CA VAL A 197 2.67 -0.11 15.30
C VAL A 197 1.18 0.16 15.06
N PHE A 198 0.50 -0.78 14.40
CA PHE A 198 -0.88 -0.58 13.95
C PHE A 198 -1.88 -0.57 15.10
N ASP A 199 -1.77 -1.50 16.04
CA ASP A 199 -2.72 -1.67 17.13
C ASP A 199 -2.06 -2.28 18.38
N GLU A 200 -2.85 -2.39 19.46
CA GLU A 200 -2.41 -2.97 20.73
C GLU A 200 -1.97 -4.44 20.60
N LYS A 201 -2.59 -5.18 19.67
CA LYS A 201 -2.17 -6.55 19.39
C LYS A 201 -0.76 -6.56 18.80
N THR A 202 -0.49 -5.73 17.80
CA THR A 202 0.82 -5.60 17.17
C THR A 202 1.86 -5.12 18.19
N LYS A 203 1.51 -4.22 19.11
CA LYS A 203 2.37 -3.81 20.23
C LYS A 203 2.75 -5.00 21.12
N THR A 204 1.75 -5.77 21.53
CA THR A 204 1.94 -6.98 22.35
C THR A 204 2.83 -7.99 21.63
N ASP A 205 2.50 -8.31 20.38
CA ASP A 205 3.26 -9.23 19.53
C ASP A 205 4.72 -8.77 19.35
N THR A 206 4.96 -7.45 19.25
CA THR A 206 6.31 -6.88 19.15
C THR A 206 7.13 -7.13 20.42
N ILE A 207 6.53 -6.88 21.59
CA ILE A 207 7.19 -7.05 22.89
C ILE A 207 7.45 -8.53 23.17
N GLU A 208 6.47 -9.40 22.89
CA GLU A 208 6.62 -10.85 23.05
C GLU A 208 7.69 -11.40 22.11
N ARG A 209 7.69 -10.97 20.85
CA ARG A 209 8.71 -11.38 19.89
C ARG A 209 10.11 -10.96 20.32
N ALA A 210 10.27 -9.76 20.87
CA ALA A 210 11.56 -9.30 21.41
C ALA A 210 12.04 -10.21 22.56
N LYS A 211 11.14 -10.57 23.50
CA LYS A 211 11.43 -11.51 24.58
C LYS A 211 11.84 -12.88 24.05
N LEU A 212 11.10 -13.43 23.10
CA LEU A 212 11.40 -14.73 22.47
C LEU A 212 12.77 -14.75 21.78
N LEU A 213 13.20 -13.63 21.21
CA LEU A 213 14.49 -13.47 20.55
C LEU A 213 15.62 -13.09 21.52
N ASN A 214 15.36 -13.02 22.83
CA ASN A 214 16.29 -12.52 23.85
C ASN A 214 16.82 -11.11 23.54
N LYS A 215 16.00 -10.27 22.90
CA LYS A 215 16.33 -8.88 22.58
C LYS A 215 15.74 -7.96 23.65
N LYS A 216 16.56 -7.02 24.14
CA LYS A 216 16.08 -5.97 25.05
C LYS A 216 15.24 -4.97 24.25
N LEU A 217 13.98 -4.80 24.64
CA LEU A 217 13.08 -3.80 24.09
C LEU A 217 12.33 -3.16 25.26
N ASP A 218 12.32 -1.84 25.27
CA ASP A 218 11.53 -1.06 26.22
C ASP A 218 10.08 -0.97 25.72
N PRO A 219 9.08 -1.47 26.48
CA PRO A 219 7.67 -1.41 26.09
C PRO A 219 7.15 0.02 25.81
N ASP A 220 7.72 1.03 26.48
CA ASP A 220 7.28 2.43 26.34
C ASP A 220 7.76 3.05 25.02
N ARG A 221 8.75 2.42 24.36
CA ARG A 221 9.21 2.80 23.02
C ARG A 221 8.42 2.11 21.90
N VAL A 222 7.38 1.33 22.22
CA VAL A 222 6.44 0.74 21.24
C VAL A 222 5.10 1.46 21.33
N ILE A 223 4.75 2.17 20.27
CA ILE A 223 3.71 3.19 20.25
C ILE A 223 2.64 2.78 19.24
N VAL A 224 1.40 2.67 19.71
CA VAL A 224 0.27 2.37 18.85
C VAL A 224 -0.14 3.63 18.11
N THR A 225 0.10 3.64 16.80
CA THR A 225 -0.21 4.78 15.94
C THR A 225 -1.38 4.49 15.01
N GLY A 226 -1.58 3.25 14.59
CA GLY A 226 -2.45 2.93 13.46
C GLY A 226 -1.69 2.77 12.15
N PRO A 227 -2.32 2.19 11.13
CA PRO A 227 -1.76 2.07 9.79
C PRO A 227 -1.60 3.45 9.13
N PRO A 228 -0.47 3.72 8.45
CA PRO A 228 -0.27 4.97 7.71
C PRO A 228 -1.10 4.99 6.42
N ILE A 229 -2.32 5.52 6.51
CA ILE A 229 -3.25 5.69 5.39
C ILE A 229 -3.18 7.11 4.83
N ASP A 230 -3.24 7.22 3.51
CA ASP A 230 -3.26 8.52 2.84
C ASP A 230 -4.56 9.27 3.20
N PRO A 231 -4.49 10.49 3.75
CA PRO A 231 -5.68 11.25 4.16
C PRO A 231 -6.66 11.52 3.01
N ARG A 232 -6.21 11.49 1.75
CA ARG A 232 -7.07 11.59 0.55
C ARG A 232 -7.98 10.37 0.40
N ILE A 233 -7.48 9.19 0.78
CA ILE A 233 -8.26 7.94 0.78
C ILE A 233 -9.32 8.00 1.89
N VAL A 234 -8.94 8.43 3.09
CA VAL A 234 -9.87 8.60 4.23
C VAL A 234 -11.02 9.54 3.87
N ALA A 235 -10.73 10.64 3.17
CA ALA A 235 -11.76 11.59 2.75
C ALA A 235 -12.81 11.00 1.80
N CYS A 236 -12.48 9.94 1.04
CA CYS A 236 -13.42 9.26 0.16
C CYS A 236 -14.62 8.68 0.91
N ALA A 237 -14.42 8.20 2.15
CA ALA A 237 -15.45 7.50 2.92
C ALA A 237 -16.70 8.35 3.11
N SER A 238 -16.54 9.65 3.35
CA SER A 238 -17.63 10.60 3.59
C SER A 238 -18.57 10.81 2.39
N HIS A 239 -18.15 10.41 1.19
CA HIS A 239 -18.91 10.60 -0.04
C HIS A 239 -19.51 9.32 -0.61
N LYS A 240 -19.21 8.18 0.01
CA LYS A 240 -19.82 6.91 -0.38
C LYS A 240 -21.22 6.78 0.19
N ASN A 241 -22.12 6.29 -0.64
CA ASN A 241 -23.46 5.90 -0.22
C ASN A 241 -23.51 4.37 -0.12
N PRO A 242 -23.61 3.77 1.08
CA PRO A 242 -23.71 2.33 1.26
C PRO A 242 -24.86 1.70 0.45
N LEU A 243 -25.96 2.42 0.27
CA LEU A 243 -27.12 1.97 -0.51
C LEU A 243 -27.01 2.28 -2.01
N GLY A 244 -25.87 2.81 -2.48
CA GLY A 244 -25.72 3.29 -3.86
C GLY A 244 -25.99 2.21 -4.91
N HIS A 245 -25.60 0.96 -4.64
CA HIS A 245 -25.80 -0.17 -5.55
C HIS A 245 -27.26 -0.61 -5.71
N THR A 246 -28.20 -0.03 -4.95
CA THR A 246 -29.64 -0.25 -5.16
C THR A 246 -30.19 0.57 -6.32
N GLN A 247 -29.47 1.63 -6.73
CA GLN A 247 -29.88 2.57 -7.78
C GLN A 247 -28.98 2.51 -9.02
N ARG A 248 -27.81 1.90 -8.90
CA ARG A 248 -26.82 1.72 -9.96
C ARG A 248 -26.11 0.38 -9.79
N PRO A 249 -25.38 -0.13 -10.79
CA PRO A 249 -24.58 -1.34 -10.64
C PRO A 249 -23.62 -1.26 -9.44
N LEU A 250 -23.36 -2.41 -8.82
CA LEU A 250 -22.32 -2.55 -7.80
C LEU A 250 -20.95 -2.27 -8.43
N ARG A 251 -20.18 -1.37 -7.84
CA ARG A 251 -18.87 -0.95 -8.36
C ARG A 251 -17.77 -1.74 -7.66
N ILE A 252 -17.11 -2.63 -8.40
CA ILE A 252 -16.07 -3.50 -7.86
C ILE A 252 -14.71 -3.11 -8.43
N CYS A 253 -13.73 -2.91 -7.55
CA CYS A 253 -12.33 -2.76 -7.94
C CYS A 253 -11.56 -4.05 -7.64
N VAL A 254 -10.97 -4.68 -8.65
CA VAL A 254 -10.11 -5.86 -8.50
C VAL A 254 -8.65 -5.43 -8.59
N THR A 255 -7.83 -5.76 -7.59
CA THR A 255 -6.46 -5.24 -7.49
C THR A 255 -5.42 -6.35 -7.52
N THR A 256 -4.35 -6.14 -8.29
CA THR A 256 -3.15 -6.96 -8.17
C THR A 256 -2.43 -6.69 -6.84
N GLY A 257 -1.86 -7.73 -6.24
CA GLY A 257 -0.91 -7.57 -5.14
C GLY A 257 0.42 -7.01 -5.63
N GLY A 258 1.26 -6.48 -4.73
CA GLY A 258 2.51 -5.79 -5.11
C GLY A 258 3.56 -6.64 -5.84
N LEU A 259 3.52 -7.97 -5.69
CA LEU A 259 4.37 -8.91 -6.45
C LEU A 259 3.61 -9.60 -7.59
N GLY A 260 2.32 -9.30 -7.76
CA GLY A 260 1.42 -9.92 -8.73
C GLY A 260 1.31 -11.44 -8.58
N THR A 261 1.40 -11.95 -7.35
CA THR A 261 1.26 -13.38 -7.03
C THR A 261 -0.16 -13.91 -7.29
N ASN A 262 -1.12 -13.00 -7.38
CA ASN A 262 -2.54 -13.28 -7.45
C ASN A 262 -3.10 -13.24 -8.88
N LYS A 263 -2.24 -13.23 -9.89
CA LYS A 263 -2.64 -13.16 -11.30
C LYS A 263 -3.62 -14.28 -11.66
N GLN A 264 -3.33 -15.52 -11.27
CA GLN A 264 -4.19 -16.68 -11.60
C GLN A 264 -5.56 -16.59 -10.92
N GLU A 265 -5.57 -16.24 -9.63
CA GLU A 265 -6.81 -16.06 -8.86
C GLU A 265 -7.69 -14.97 -9.46
N ILE A 266 -7.08 -13.85 -9.88
CA ILE A 266 -7.83 -12.78 -10.55
C ILE A 266 -8.29 -13.20 -11.93
N SER A 267 -7.49 -13.93 -12.70
CA SER A 267 -7.93 -14.48 -13.99
C SER A 267 -9.20 -15.31 -13.83
N GLN A 268 -9.20 -16.20 -12.83
CA GLN A 268 -10.34 -17.06 -12.51
C GLN A 268 -11.58 -16.23 -12.12
N ALA A 269 -11.42 -15.31 -11.17
CA ALA A 269 -12.52 -14.45 -10.76
C ALA A 269 -13.02 -13.58 -11.92
N LEU A 270 -12.13 -13.10 -12.78
CA LEU A 270 -12.49 -12.24 -13.90
C LEU A 270 -13.37 -12.96 -14.92
N HIS A 271 -13.08 -14.21 -15.27
CA HIS A 271 -13.94 -14.99 -16.17
C HIS A 271 -15.38 -15.09 -15.65
N GLU A 272 -15.55 -15.37 -14.35
CA GLU A 272 -16.88 -15.41 -13.72
C GLU A 272 -17.57 -14.03 -13.69
N LEU A 273 -16.80 -12.96 -13.45
CA LEU A 273 -17.34 -11.59 -13.38
C LEU A 273 -17.73 -11.02 -14.75
N MET A 274 -17.16 -11.53 -15.85
CA MET A 274 -17.51 -11.08 -17.21
C MET A 274 -18.97 -11.35 -17.54
N ASP A 275 -19.57 -12.41 -16.98
CA ASP A 275 -21.00 -12.70 -17.10
C ASP A 275 -21.87 -11.51 -16.69
N PHE A 276 -21.57 -10.88 -15.55
CA PHE A 276 -22.33 -9.72 -15.08
C PHE A 276 -22.26 -8.55 -16.06
N LEU A 277 -21.13 -8.35 -16.72
CA LEU A 277 -20.96 -7.26 -17.68
C LEU A 277 -21.76 -7.49 -18.97
N ARG A 278 -22.08 -8.74 -19.31
CA ARG A 278 -22.90 -9.09 -20.49
C ARG A 278 -24.41 -8.95 -20.22
N MET A 279 -24.85 -9.03 -18.97
CA MET A 279 -26.27 -8.91 -18.58
C MET A 279 -26.86 -7.52 -18.88
N ARG A 280 -28.19 -7.46 -19.03
CA ARG A 280 -28.96 -6.22 -19.20
C ARG A 280 -30.19 -6.22 -18.28
N PRO A 281 -30.30 -5.27 -17.32
CA PRO A 281 -29.24 -4.35 -16.90
C PRO A 281 -28.03 -5.12 -16.33
N HIS A 282 -26.83 -4.57 -16.44
CA HIS A 282 -25.64 -5.19 -15.85
C HIS A 282 -25.62 -4.90 -14.35
N PRO A 283 -25.57 -5.92 -13.46
CA PRO A 283 -25.63 -5.69 -12.02
C PRO A 283 -24.32 -5.16 -11.43
N VAL A 284 -23.21 -5.24 -12.19
CA VAL A 284 -21.86 -4.87 -11.73
C VAL A 284 -21.16 -3.97 -12.75
N GLN A 285 -20.24 -3.13 -12.27
CA GLN A 285 -19.19 -2.45 -13.04
C GLN A 285 -17.82 -2.81 -12.45
N LEU A 286 -16.81 -2.95 -13.31
CA LEU A 286 -15.47 -3.37 -12.91
C LEU A 286 -14.40 -2.30 -13.18
N VAL A 287 -13.52 -2.13 -12.20
CA VAL A 287 -12.20 -1.51 -12.37
C VAL A 287 -11.15 -2.56 -12.09
N MET A 288 -10.27 -2.80 -13.05
CA MET A 288 -9.09 -3.64 -12.88
C MET A 288 -7.89 -2.76 -12.59
N TYR A 289 -7.29 -2.88 -11.40
CA TYR A 289 -6.03 -2.20 -11.09
C TYR A 289 -4.86 -3.16 -11.26
N ALA A 290 -4.03 -2.85 -12.27
CA ALA A 290 -2.85 -3.62 -12.65
C ALA A 290 -1.55 -3.07 -12.03
N GLY A 291 -1.58 -1.93 -11.33
CA GLY A 291 -0.37 -1.28 -10.84
C GLY A 291 0.67 -1.09 -11.94
N THR A 292 1.87 -1.64 -11.73
CA THR A 292 2.97 -1.68 -12.70
C THR A 292 3.12 -3.04 -13.41
N HIS A 293 2.16 -3.96 -13.27
CA HIS A 293 2.24 -5.31 -13.80
C HIS A 293 1.72 -5.43 -15.25
N ARG A 294 2.63 -5.26 -16.23
CA ARG A 294 2.32 -5.43 -17.66
C ARG A 294 1.68 -6.78 -18.02
N ASP A 295 2.11 -7.85 -17.34
CA ASP A 295 1.58 -9.19 -17.57
C ASP A 295 0.14 -9.35 -17.07
N PHE A 296 -0.27 -8.56 -16.08
CA PHE A 296 -1.64 -8.46 -15.62
C PHE A 296 -2.49 -7.67 -16.61
N THR A 297 -1.99 -6.53 -17.08
CA THR A 297 -2.62 -5.71 -18.14
C THR A 297 -2.93 -6.55 -19.38
N LYS A 298 -1.96 -7.34 -19.86
CA LYS A 298 -2.16 -8.24 -21.01
C LYS A 298 -3.27 -9.26 -20.78
N MET A 299 -3.32 -9.85 -19.58
CA MET A 299 -4.37 -10.82 -19.22
C MET A 299 -5.75 -10.17 -19.24
N VAL A 300 -5.91 -8.99 -18.64
CA VAL A 300 -7.21 -8.29 -18.62
C VAL A 300 -7.65 -7.92 -20.05
N ILE A 301 -6.74 -7.40 -20.87
CA ILE A 301 -7.02 -7.06 -22.28
C ILE A 301 -7.45 -8.30 -23.06
N GLN A 302 -6.74 -9.42 -22.88
CA GLN A 302 -7.05 -10.67 -23.56
C GLN A 302 -8.45 -11.18 -23.18
N ILE A 303 -8.76 -11.27 -21.88
CA ILE A 303 -10.07 -11.76 -21.42
C ILE A 303 -11.18 -10.82 -21.91
N ALA A 304 -10.99 -9.49 -21.81
CA ALA A 304 -11.97 -8.52 -22.30
C ALA A 304 -12.22 -8.66 -23.82
N HIS A 305 -11.18 -8.91 -24.60
CA HIS A 305 -11.28 -9.17 -26.03
C HIS A 305 -12.03 -10.47 -26.34
N GLU A 306 -11.69 -11.57 -25.67
CA GLU A 306 -12.37 -12.88 -25.81
C GLU A 306 -13.87 -12.77 -25.47
N GLU A 307 -14.20 -11.98 -24.45
CA GLU A 307 -15.57 -11.76 -23.97
C GLU A 307 -16.31 -10.63 -24.70
N HIS A 308 -15.66 -9.98 -25.69
CA HIS A 308 -16.21 -8.87 -26.47
C HIS A 308 -16.70 -7.68 -25.60
N ILE A 309 -15.99 -7.42 -24.49
CA ILE A 309 -16.28 -6.31 -23.58
C ILE A 309 -15.23 -5.21 -23.77
N PRO A 310 -15.62 -3.98 -24.17
CA PRO A 310 -14.66 -2.91 -24.36
C PRO A 310 -14.08 -2.45 -23.01
N ILE A 311 -12.77 -2.24 -22.97
CA ILE A 311 -12.11 -1.53 -21.87
C ILE A 311 -12.16 -0.05 -22.21
N GLU A 312 -12.85 0.73 -21.37
CA GLU A 312 -13.03 2.16 -21.61
C GLU A 312 -12.03 3.03 -20.84
N ASN A 313 -12.00 4.31 -21.19
CA ASN A 313 -11.18 5.32 -20.52
C ASN A 313 -11.52 5.37 -19.03
N HIS A 314 -10.50 5.47 -18.18
CA HIS A 314 -10.68 5.52 -16.73
C HIS A 314 -11.53 6.70 -16.24
N GLN A 315 -11.64 7.78 -17.02
CA GLN A 315 -12.49 8.94 -16.77
C GLN A 315 -13.98 8.67 -16.96
N ASN A 316 -14.36 7.64 -17.75
CA ASN A 316 -15.76 7.24 -17.91
C ASN A 316 -16.20 6.43 -16.68
N THR A 317 -16.77 7.08 -15.67
CA THR A 317 -17.18 6.43 -14.42
C THR A 317 -18.34 5.45 -14.57
N ASP A 318 -19.03 5.49 -15.71
CA ASP A 318 -20.19 4.63 -16.02
C ASP A 318 -19.81 3.44 -16.92
N ALA A 319 -18.55 3.34 -17.34
CA ALA A 319 -18.05 2.21 -18.10
C ALA A 319 -18.24 0.89 -17.37
N LYS A 320 -18.55 -0.16 -18.14
CA LYS A 320 -18.68 -1.54 -17.62
C LYS A 320 -17.35 -2.08 -17.11
N LEU A 321 -16.28 -1.78 -17.84
CA LEU A 321 -14.93 -2.27 -17.56
C LEU A 321 -13.91 -1.16 -17.80
N ARG A 322 -13.06 -0.93 -16.80
CA ARG A 322 -11.92 -0.02 -16.87
C ARG A 322 -10.64 -0.72 -16.42
N LEU A 323 -9.51 -0.28 -16.95
CA LEU A 323 -8.19 -0.76 -16.58
C LEU A 323 -7.31 0.41 -16.12
N LEU A 324 -6.78 0.30 -14.90
CA LEU A 324 -5.84 1.25 -14.31
C LEU A 324 -4.43 0.62 -14.31
N PHE A 325 -3.54 1.19 -15.09
CA PHE A 325 -2.17 0.72 -15.26
C PHE A 325 -1.23 1.91 -15.52
N SER A 326 -0.03 1.85 -14.97
CA SER A 326 1.09 2.71 -15.37
C SER A 326 2.41 1.94 -15.25
N ASP A 327 3.39 2.31 -16.06
CA ASP A 327 4.76 1.81 -15.92
C ASP A 327 5.52 2.41 -14.72
N HIS A 328 4.92 3.41 -14.07
CA HIS A 328 5.52 4.14 -12.95
C HIS A 328 4.67 4.02 -11.70
N ILE A 329 5.31 3.72 -10.56
CA ILE A 329 4.60 3.43 -9.31
C ILE A 329 3.85 4.65 -8.76
N VAL A 330 4.39 5.84 -8.98
CA VAL A 330 3.77 7.11 -8.57
C VAL A 330 2.44 7.27 -9.28
N ASP A 331 2.47 7.25 -10.62
CA ASP A 331 1.27 7.35 -11.45
C ASP A 331 0.27 6.24 -11.15
N ALA A 332 0.73 4.99 -10.98
CA ALA A 332 -0.12 3.86 -10.66
C ALA A 332 -0.87 4.07 -9.34
N ASN A 333 -0.19 4.55 -8.29
CA ASN A 333 -0.82 4.88 -7.02
C ASN A 333 -1.83 6.02 -7.17
N GLU A 334 -1.53 7.03 -7.99
CA GLU A 334 -2.47 8.14 -8.21
C GLU A 334 -3.70 7.75 -9.02
N LEU A 335 -3.59 6.78 -9.94
CA LEU A 335 -4.75 6.20 -10.59
C LEU A 335 -5.71 5.55 -9.58
N LEU A 336 -5.20 4.86 -8.55
CA LEU A 336 -6.04 4.30 -7.48
C LEU A 336 -6.76 5.40 -6.69
N ILE A 337 -5.99 6.39 -6.22
CA ILE A 337 -6.49 7.49 -5.40
C ILE A 337 -7.56 8.28 -6.13
N LYS A 338 -7.38 8.50 -7.43
CA LYS A 338 -8.31 9.30 -8.22
C LYS A 338 -9.52 8.51 -8.75
N TYR A 339 -9.35 7.25 -9.14
CA TYR A 339 -10.36 6.54 -9.93
C TYR A 339 -10.88 5.24 -9.31
N ALA A 340 -10.20 4.68 -8.30
CA ALA A 340 -10.64 3.45 -7.64
C ALA A 340 -11.25 3.73 -6.26
N PHE A 341 -10.47 4.28 -5.32
CA PHE A 341 -10.92 4.50 -3.94
C PHE A 341 -12.20 5.33 -3.82
N PRO A 342 -12.37 6.48 -4.51
CA PRO A 342 -13.63 7.24 -4.42
C PRO A 342 -14.80 6.57 -5.13
N TRP A 343 -14.55 5.60 -6.02
CA TRP A 343 -15.58 5.03 -6.90
C TRP A 343 -16.10 3.67 -6.42
N ALA A 344 -15.23 2.81 -5.91
CA ALA A 344 -15.55 1.42 -5.62
C ALA A 344 -16.41 1.26 -4.36
N ASP A 345 -17.46 0.44 -4.45
CA ASP A 345 -18.24 -0.01 -3.28
C ASP A 345 -17.54 -1.18 -2.59
N CYS A 346 -16.89 -2.04 -3.39
CA CYS A 346 -16.20 -3.24 -2.94
C CYS A 346 -14.83 -3.36 -3.62
N PHE A 347 -13.83 -3.83 -2.86
CA PHE A 347 -12.54 -4.26 -3.40
C PHE A 347 -12.40 -5.78 -3.38
N ILE A 348 -11.95 -6.38 -4.47
CA ILE A 348 -11.42 -7.75 -4.50
C ILE A 348 -9.90 -7.65 -4.50
N THR A 349 -9.26 -7.97 -3.37
CA THR A 349 -7.82 -7.74 -3.15
C THR A 349 -7.20 -8.84 -2.31
N LYS A 350 -5.87 -8.97 -2.34
CA LYS A 350 -5.16 -9.69 -1.26
C LYS A 350 -5.37 -8.95 0.06
N PRO A 351 -5.34 -9.66 1.20
CA PRO A 351 -5.37 -9.04 2.52
C PRO A 351 -4.00 -8.41 2.86
N SER A 352 -3.53 -7.47 2.03
CA SER A 352 -2.25 -6.80 2.23
C SER A 352 -2.38 -5.60 3.17
N GLY A 353 -1.32 -5.34 3.94
CA GLY A 353 -1.28 -4.26 4.94
C GLY A 353 -1.50 -2.85 4.39
N ASP A 354 -1.38 -2.65 3.08
CA ASP A 354 -1.71 -1.40 2.40
C ASP A 354 -3.10 -1.44 1.76
N MET A 355 -3.34 -2.32 0.79
CA MET A 355 -4.54 -2.28 -0.04
C MET A 355 -5.80 -2.61 0.74
N ALA A 356 -5.75 -3.56 1.66
CA ALA A 356 -6.91 -3.90 2.49
C ALA A 356 -7.30 -2.73 3.39
N TYR A 357 -6.31 -2.13 4.06
CA TYR A 357 -6.54 -0.99 4.94
C TYR A 357 -6.96 0.25 4.15
N ASP A 358 -6.32 0.56 3.02
CA ASP A 358 -6.69 1.66 2.13
C ASP A 358 -8.13 1.49 1.61
N ALA A 359 -8.52 0.27 1.18
CA ALA A 359 -9.87 -0.02 0.71
C ALA A 359 -10.91 0.23 1.80
N VAL A 360 -10.69 -0.30 3.01
CA VAL A 360 -11.60 -0.11 4.15
C VAL A 360 -11.65 1.36 4.59
N ALA A 361 -10.50 2.03 4.68
CA ALA A 361 -10.43 3.46 5.02
C ALA A 361 -11.12 4.35 3.98
N SER A 362 -11.24 3.90 2.73
CA SER A 362 -12.05 4.59 1.70
C SER A 362 -13.57 4.41 1.90
N GLY A 363 -14.02 3.62 2.87
CA GLY A 363 -15.42 3.26 3.11
C GLY A 363 -15.95 2.14 2.22
N ALA A 364 -15.09 1.31 1.64
CA ALA A 364 -15.49 0.16 0.83
C ALA A 364 -15.56 -1.13 1.65
N SER A 365 -16.38 -2.09 1.21
CA SER A 365 -16.27 -3.47 1.66
C SER A 365 -15.13 -4.21 0.95
N VAL A 366 -14.75 -5.38 1.46
CA VAL A 366 -13.63 -6.14 0.89
C VAL A 366 -13.95 -7.63 0.73
N LEU A 367 -13.61 -8.19 -0.43
CA LEU A 367 -13.55 -9.62 -0.68
C LEU A 367 -12.07 -10.03 -0.85
N PHE A 368 -11.59 -10.91 0.02
CA PHE A 368 -10.19 -11.27 0.10
C PHE A 368 -9.83 -12.43 -0.81
N LEU A 369 -8.84 -12.21 -1.68
CA LEU A 369 -8.12 -13.28 -2.35
C LEU A 369 -7.31 -14.09 -1.31
N ASN A 370 -6.83 -15.28 -1.69
CA ASN A 370 -6.18 -16.18 -0.74
C ASN A 370 -4.95 -15.54 -0.07
N SER A 371 -4.74 -15.75 1.22
CA SER A 371 -3.53 -15.25 1.87
C SER A 371 -2.28 -15.93 1.31
N TRP A 372 -1.21 -15.17 1.14
CA TRP A 372 0.11 -15.70 0.83
C TRP A 372 0.80 -16.30 2.06
N GLY A 373 0.50 -15.80 3.25
CA GLY A 373 1.03 -16.33 4.50
C GLY A 373 0.41 -15.66 5.73
N VAL A 374 0.92 -16.03 6.91
CA VAL A 374 0.37 -15.68 8.23
C VAL A 374 0.10 -14.18 8.41
N TRP A 375 0.94 -13.32 7.83
CA TRP A 375 0.74 -11.87 7.93
C TRP A 375 -0.53 -11.40 7.24
N GLU A 376 -0.80 -11.96 6.05
CA GLU A 376 -1.99 -11.70 5.25
C GLU A 376 -3.23 -12.33 5.90
N ASP A 377 -3.08 -13.47 6.57
CA ASP A 377 -4.15 -14.05 7.40
C ASP A 377 -4.54 -13.11 8.54
N HIS A 378 -3.58 -12.54 9.26
CA HIS A 378 -3.88 -11.58 10.33
C HIS A 378 -4.62 -10.33 9.83
N VAL A 379 -4.24 -9.80 8.66
CA VAL A 379 -4.96 -8.66 8.06
C VAL A 379 -6.39 -9.04 7.71
N ARG A 380 -6.61 -10.23 7.13
CA ARG A 380 -7.96 -10.73 6.84
C ARG A 380 -8.78 -10.82 8.13
N ASP A 381 -8.24 -11.45 9.17
CA ASP A 381 -8.93 -11.69 10.44
C ASP A 381 -9.43 -10.38 11.06
N VAL A 382 -8.64 -9.30 11.01
CA VAL A 382 -9.04 -7.97 11.51
C VAL A 382 -10.33 -7.48 10.86
N PHE A 383 -10.48 -7.64 9.55
CA PHE A 383 -11.62 -7.10 8.81
C PHE A 383 -12.81 -8.07 8.74
N GLU A 384 -12.58 -9.38 8.82
CA GLU A 384 -13.65 -10.36 8.97
C GLU A 384 -14.33 -10.26 10.34
N GLN A 385 -13.58 -10.08 11.42
CA GLN A 385 -14.13 -9.86 12.77
C GLN A 385 -14.96 -8.57 12.87
N LYS A 386 -14.64 -7.58 12.03
CA LYS A 386 -15.41 -6.32 11.92
C LYS A 386 -16.55 -6.43 10.92
N GLU A 387 -16.75 -7.59 10.29
CA GLU A 387 -17.78 -7.85 9.27
C GLU A 387 -17.70 -6.91 8.05
N ILE A 388 -16.53 -6.35 7.79
CA ILE A 388 -16.24 -5.49 6.63
C ILE A 388 -15.68 -6.33 5.46
N GLY A 389 -14.96 -7.40 5.80
CA GLY A 389 -14.31 -8.31 4.87
C GLY A 389 -14.92 -9.71 4.87
N ARG A 390 -14.77 -10.44 3.75
CA ARG A 390 -15.00 -11.90 3.62
C ARG A 390 -14.01 -12.50 2.62
N VAL A 391 -13.71 -13.79 2.70
CA VAL A 391 -12.99 -14.51 1.63
C VAL A 391 -13.77 -14.45 0.30
N ALA A 392 -13.07 -14.23 -0.81
CA ALA A 392 -13.60 -14.32 -2.16
C ALA A 392 -13.64 -15.79 -2.62
N GLU A 393 -14.82 -16.32 -2.91
CA GLU A 393 -15.01 -17.68 -3.39
C GLU A 393 -14.72 -17.74 -4.90
N LEU A 394 -13.46 -17.82 -5.32
CA LEU A 394 -13.03 -17.53 -6.70
C LEU A 394 -13.74 -18.34 -7.79
N SER A 395 -14.04 -19.62 -7.54
CA SER A 395 -14.77 -20.48 -8.48
C SER A 395 -16.26 -20.21 -8.53
N GLU A 396 -16.80 -19.48 -7.56
CA GLU A 396 -18.23 -19.24 -7.35
C GLU A 396 -18.50 -17.76 -7.06
N ILE A 397 -17.59 -16.87 -7.48
CA ILE A 397 -17.57 -15.46 -7.06
C ILE A 397 -18.82 -14.74 -7.54
N LYS A 398 -19.35 -15.17 -8.69
CA LYS A 398 -20.64 -14.71 -9.22
C LYS A 398 -21.79 -15.04 -8.27
N LYS A 399 -21.94 -16.32 -7.88
CA LYS A 399 -22.98 -16.74 -6.93
C LYS A 399 -22.80 -16.08 -5.57
N GLN A 400 -21.56 -15.91 -5.13
CA GLN A 400 -21.25 -15.19 -3.90
C GLN A 400 -21.74 -13.74 -3.98
N ILE A 401 -21.42 -13.00 -5.03
CA ILE A 401 -21.87 -11.60 -5.21
C ILE A 401 -23.40 -11.53 -5.28
N GLU A 402 -24.05 -12.43 -6.02
CA GLU A 402 -25.52 -12.52 -6.08
C GLU A 402 -26.11 -12.71 -4.68
N ALA A 403 -25.57 -13.65 -3.89
CA ALA A 403 -26.03 -13.89 -2.53
C ALA A 403 -25.80 -12.69 -1.59
N LEU A 404 -24.66 -12.00 -1.72
CA LEU A 404 -24.31 -10.83 -0.91
C LEU A 404 -25.11 -9.57 -1.27
N LEU A 405 -25.68 -9.52 -2.48
CA LEU A 405 -26.59 -8.46 -2.92
C LEU A 405 -28.02 -8.66 -2.40
N ILE A 406 -28.42 -9.88 -2.04
CA ILE A 406 -29.76 -10.17 -1.49
C ILE A 406 -29.87 -9.50 -0.11
N PRO A 407 -30.86 -8.60 0.09
CA PRO A 407 -31.08 -7.99 1.39
C PRO A 407 -31.56 -9.00 2.43
N VAL A 408 -30.96 -8.97 3.61
CA VAL A 408 -31.45 -9.64 4.82
C VAL A 408 -31.82 -8.55 5.81
N ASP A 409 -33.05 -8.60 6.35
CA ASP A 409 -33.60 -7.56 7.22
C ASP A 409 -33.54 -6.13 6.62
N GLY A 410 -33.70 -6.05 5.29
CA GLY A 410 -33.76 -4.79 4.56
C GLY A 410 -32.41 -4.23 4.10
N GLU A 411 -31.29 -4.91 4.37
CA GLU A 411 -29.95 -4.48 3.95
C GLU A 411 -29.14 -5.62 3.33
N SER A 412 -28.49 -5.36 2.18
CA SER A 412 -27.51 -6.28 1.58
C SER A 412 -26.24 -6.37 2.43
N TRP A 413 -25.43 -7.43 2.30
CA TRP A 413 -24.12 -7.46 2.96
C TRP A 413 -23.22 -6.30 2.53
N PHE A 414 -23.20 -5.92 1.25
CA PHE A 414 -22.36 -4.81 0.75
C PHE A 414 -22.68 -3.48 1.45
N SER A 415 -23.96 -3.12 1.54
CA SER A 415 -24.42 -1.93 2.28
C SER A 415 -23.96 -1.96 3.73
N SER A 416 -24.17 -3.10 4.40
CA SER A 416 -23.85 -3.27 5.81
C SER A 416 -22.34 -3.20 6.09
N ALA A 417 -21.53 -3.80 5.22
CA ALA A 417 -20.07 -3.79 5.31
C ALA A 417 -19.49 -2.39 5.01
N MET A 418 -20.02 -1.67 4.02
CA MET A 418 -19.62 -0.29 3.73
C MET A 418 -19.93 0.65 4.90
N ARG A 419 -21.09 0.51 5.56
CA ARG A 419 -21.43 1.30 6.74
C ARG A 419 -20.46 1.04 7.90
N ARG A 420 -20.16 -0.23 8.18
CA ARG A 420 -19.15 -0.60 9.19
C ARG A 420 -17.76 -0.07 8.83
N ALA A 421 -17.40 -0.03 7.55
CA ALA A 421 -16.15 0.58 7.08
C ALA A 421 -16.13 2.10 7.31
N GLN A 422 -17.24 2.80 7.09
CA GLN A 422 -17.38 4.23 7.40
C GLN A 422 -17.35 4.54 8.90
N GLU A 423 -17.76 3.58 9.73
CA GLU A 423 -17.80 3.66 11.19
C GLU A 423 -16.57 3.01 11.87
N ILE A 424 -15.55 2.63 11.10
CA ILE A 424 -14.36 1.96 11.65
C ILE A 424 -13.65 2.85 12.67
N ASP A 425 -13.03 2.20 13.67
CA ASP A 425 -12.27 2.89 14.73
C ASP A 425 -11.26 3.90 14.11
N PRO A 426 -11.24 5.17 14.57
CA PRO A 426 -10.32 6.19 14.09
C PRO A 426 -8.83 5.79 14.12
N LEU A 427 -8.44 4.81 14.93
CA LEU A 427 -7.12 4.19 14.91
C LEU A 427 -6.73 3.73 13.50
N PHE A 428 -7.67 3.18 12.72
CA PHE A 428 -7.43 2.69 11.35
C PHE A 428 -7.36 3.81 10.30
N LEU A 429 -7.65 5.05 10.69
CA LEU A 429 -7.76 6.19 9.77
C LEU A 429 -6.65 7.24 9.98
N ARG A 430 -6.02 7.28 11.16
CA ARG A 430 -5.15 8.40 11.58
C ARG A 430 -3.69 8.01 11.81
N GLY A 431 -3.24 6.86 11.30
CA GLY A 431 -1.86 6.42 11.53
C GLY A 431 -0.81 7.38 10.97
N ALA A 432 -1.03 7.94 9.78
CA ALA A 432 -0.10 8.91 9.19
C ALA A 432 0.07 10.16 10.08
N GLU A 433 -1.03 10.70 10.61
CA GLU A 433 -1.05 11.85 11.52
C GLU A 433 -0.31 11.52 12.83
N ARG A 434 -0.62 10.38 13.44
CA ARG A 434 -0.06 9.97 14.73
C ARG A 434 1.43 9.64 14.64
N ILE A 435 1.89 8.99 13.57
CA ILE A 435 3.31 8.75 13.31
C ILE A 435 4.06 10.07 13.16
N LEU A 436 3.49 11.02 12.42
CA LEU A 436 4.08 12.34 12.22
C LEU A 436 4.18 13.11 13.55
N GLN A 437 3.13 13.06 14.37
CA GLN A 437 3.11 13.70 15.68
C GLN A 437 4.17 13.09 16.61
N GLU A 438 4.33 11.77 16.61
CA GLU A 438 5.33 11.09 17.42
C GLU A 438 6.76 11.50 17.03
N ALA A 439 7.07 11.55 15.73
CA ALA A 439 8.37 12.01 15.26
C ALA A 439 8.67 13.46 15.67
N ARG A 440 7.66 14.33 15.67
CA ARG A 440 7.77 15.72 16.13
C ARG A 440 7.97 15.83 17.63
N ASN A 441 7.15 15.13 18.43
CA ASN A 441 7.28 15.08 19.88
C ASN A 441 8.69 14.64 20.29
N TRP A 442 9.19 13.56 19.69
CA TRP A 442 10.53 13.05 19.99
C TRP A 442 11.66 13.99 19.56
N ALA A 443 11.44 14.86 18.57
CA ALA A 443 12.40 15.89 18.20
C ALA A 443 12.49 17.01 19.24
N GLU A 444 11.43 17.21 20.04
CA GLU A 444 11.34 18.25 21.08
C GLU A 444 11.78 17.77 22.47
N GLU A 445 11.84 16.45 22.67
CA GLU A 445 12.42 15.84 23.88
C GLU A 445 13.92 16.18 24.00
N LYS A 446 14.26 16.92 25.06
CA LYS A 446 15.61 17.40 25.35
C LYS A 446 16.49 16.32 25.96
#